data_AF-A0A9J6HCC3-F1
#
_entry.id   AF-A0A9J6HCC3-F1
#
_cell.length_a   1.000
_cell.length_b   1.000
_cell.length_c   1.000
_cell.angle_alpha   90.00
_cell.angle_beta   90.00
_cell.angle_gamma   90.00
#
_symmetry.space_group_name_H-M   'P 1'
#
loop_
_entity.id
_entity.type
_entity.pdbx_description
1 polymer ?
#
loop_
_entity_poly.entity_id
_entity_poly.type
_entity_poly.pdbx_seq_one_letter_code
_entity_poly.pdbx_strand_id
1 'polypeptide(L)'
;MEKFLKDFRQEMREMRNALEKELRKEYKELKSSITFFSQQFDAMAKRHTKLEKENAALKKENASLLTEYQSLKELATTSEQRITDLEQYSRNKNIEIKGIPFSENESLPQLLKQLGDVITEEITEQDIDCLSPRA
;
A
#
# COMPACT_ATOMS: atom_id res chain seq x y z
N MET A 1 86.16 17.02 -30.06
CA MET A 1 85.19 17.95 -29.45
C MET A 1 83.94 18.14 -30.32
N GLU A 2 84.09 18.33 -31.63
CA GLU A 2 82.97 18.56 -32.55
C GLU A 2 82.03 17.35 -32.73
N LYS A 3 82.59 16.13 -32.85
CA LYS A 3 81.82 14.87 -32.89
C LYS A 3 80.96 14.68 -31.62
N PHE A 4 81.56 14.91 -30.45
CA PHE A 4 80.86 14.83 -29.16
C PHE A 4 79.68 15.80 -29.07
N LEU A 5 79.84 17.05 -29.53
CA LEU A 5 78.75 18.04 -29.54
C LEU A 5 77.64 17.65 -30.52
N LYS A 6 77.97 17.00 -31.63
CA LYS A 6 76.99 16.49 -32.59
C LYS A 6 76.20 15.32 -32.01
N ASP A 7 76.89 14.36 -31.39
CA ASP A 7 76.27 13.18 -30.77
C ASP A 7 75.37 13.61 -29.59
N PHE A 8 75.84 14.52 -28.74
CA PHE A 8 75.04 15.09 -27.65
C PHE A 8 73.78 15.81 -28.13
N ARG A 9 73.86 16.61 -29.22
CA ARG A 9 72.68 17.25 -29.82
C ARG A 9 71.68 16.22 -30.38
N GLN A 10 72.18 15.10 -30.89
CA GLN A 10 71.33 14.03 -31.40
C GLN A 10 70.59 13.33 -30.25
N GLU A 11 71.29 12.95 -29.18
CA GLU A 11 70.69 12.36 -27.98
C GLU A 11 69.63 13.27 -27.35
N MET A 12 69.91 14.57 -27.23
CA MET A 12 68.94 15.55 -26.73
C MET A 12 67.70 15.67 -27.62
N ARG A 13 67.85 15.52 -28.94
CA ARG A 13 66.73 15.54 -29.88
C ARG A 13 65.90 14.26 -29.76
N GLU A 14 66.54 13.11 -29.61
CA GLU A 14 65.88 11.82 -29.43
C GLU A 14 65.11 11.77 -28.10
N MET A 15 65.73 12.23 -27.00
CA MET A 15 65.08 12.35 -25.70
C MET A 15 63.87 13.29 -25.75
N ARG A 16 64.00 14.47 -26.38
CA ARG A 16 62.88 15.39 -26.58
C ARG A 16 61.73 14.74 -27.35
N ASN A 17 62.04 14.05 -28.45
CA ASN A 17 61.03 13.40 -29.28
C ASN A 17 60.31 12.26 -28.54
N ALA A 18 61.05 11.47 -27.75
CA ALA A 18 60.48 10.41 -26.93
C ALA A 18 59.52 10.97 -25.88
N LEU A 19 59.95 12.00 -25.16
CA LEU A 19 59.16 12.67 -24.13
C LEU A 19 57.92 13.36 -24.72
N GLU A 20 58.04 14.01 -25.88
CA GLU A 20 56.90 14.58 -26.58
C GLU A 20 55.89 13.51 -27.02
N LYS A 21 56.38 12.33 -27.46
CA LYS A 21 55.52 11.21 -27.87
C LYS A 21 54.76 10.62 -26.67
N GLU A 22 55.42 10.42 -25.53
CA GLU A 22 54.80 9.92 -24.31
C GLU A 22 53.75 10.89 -23.77
N LEU A 23 54.08 12.19 -23.65
CA LEU A 23 53.11 13.20 -23.23
C LEU A 23 51.90 13.28 -24.15
N ARG A 24 52.11 13.18 -25.47
CA ARG A 24 50.99 13.13 -26.44
C ARG A 24 50.12 11.89 -26.27
N LYS A 25 50.71 10.75 -25.88
CA LYS A 25 49.99 9.51 -25.61
C LYS A 25 49.15 9.66 -24.35
N GLU A 26 49.75 10.06 -23.23
CA GLU A 26 49.06 10.27 -21.96
C GLU A 26 47.95 11.33 -22.07
N TYR A 27 48.20 12.42 -22.79
CA TYR A 27 47.18 13.45 -23.04
C TYR A 27 45.97 12.89 -23.81
N LYS A 28 46.20 12.04 -24.82
CA LYS A 28 45.10 11.39 -25.56
C LYS A 28 44.30 10.44 -24.67
N GLU A 29 44.98 9.65 -23.86
CA GLU A 29 44.34 8.71 -22.93
C GLU A 29 43.52 9.47 -21.88
N LEU A 30 44.07 10.53 -21.29
CA LEU A 30 43.37 11.39 -20.34
C LEU A 30 42.15 12.05 -20.98
N LYS A 31 42.29 12.59 -22.20
CA LYS A 31 41.17 13.18 -22.95
C LYS A 31 40.06 12.16 -23.20
N SER A 32 40.41 10.93 -23.52
CA SER A 32 39.46 9.83 -23.71
C SER A 32 38.71 9.53 -22.41
N SER A 33 39.43 9.39 -21.30
CA SER A 33 38.84 9.15 -19.98
C SER A 33 37.90 10.28 -19.56
N ILE A 34 38.28 11.54 -19.73
CA ILE A 34 37.42 12.69 -19.43
C ILE A 34 36.15 12.66 -20.28
N THR A 35 36.27 12.37 -21.57
CA THR A 35 35.10 12.29 -22.47
C THR A 35 34.15 11.18 -22.03
N PHE A 36 34.69 10.01 -21.67
CA PHE A 36 33.91 8.89 -21.15
C PHE A 36 33.19 9.25 -19.84
N PHE A 37 33.90 9.84 -18.88
CA PHE A 37 33.29 10.26 -17.61
C PHE A 37 32.20 11.32 -17.80
N SER A 38 32.41 12.28 -18.70
CA SER A 38 31.39 13.29 -19.02
C SER A 38 30.11 12.64 -19.54
N GLN A 39 30.22 11.68 -20.47
CA GLN A 39 29.07 10.96 -21.02
C GLN A 39 28.34 10.13 -19.95
N GLN A 40 29.09 9.47 -19.07
CA GLN A 40 28.53 8.71 -17.96
C GLN A 40 27.82 9.61 -16.95
N PHE A 41 28.36 10.80 -16.69
CA PHE A 41 27.76 11.78 -15.80
C PHE A 41 26.45 12.33 -16.37
N ASP A 42 26.42 12.67 -17.67
CA ASP A 42 25.19 13.10 -18.35
C ASP A 42 24.11 12.01 -18.34
N ALA A 43 24.50 10.75 -18.56
CA ALA A 43 23.59 9.61 -18.48
C ALA A 43 23.05 9.43 -17.07
N MET A 44 23.91 9.59 -16.04
CA MET A 44 23.50 9.52 -14.64
C MET A 44 22.52 10.64 -14.28
N ALA A 45 22.80 11.87 -14.68
CA ALA A 45 21.93 13.02 -14.43
C ALA A 45 20.54 12.80 -15.05
N LYS A 46 20.46 12.31 -16.29
CA LYS A 46 19.19 11.97 -16.95
C LYS A 46 18.41 10.90 -16.19
N ARG A 47 19.09 9.84 -15.72
CA ARG A 47 18.45 8.79 -14.92
C ARG A 47 17.95 9.33 -13.59
N HIS A 48 18.73 10.19 -12.94
CA HIS A 48 18.33 10.80 -11.67
C HIS A 48 17.07 11.64 -11.82
N THR A 49 17.03 12.55 -12.79
CA THR A 49 15.82 13.36 -13.06
C THR A 49 14.61 12.50 -13.43
N LYS A 50 14.80 11.38 -14.13
CA LYS A 50 13.71 10.44 -14.42
C LYS A 50 13.18 9.80 -13.13
N LEU A 51 14.06 9.30 -12.27
CA LEU A 51 13.69 8.69 -10.99
C LEU A 51 13.00 9.69 -10.06
N GLU A 52 13.44 10.95 -10.02
CA GLU A 52 12.77 12.00 -9.25
C GLU A 52 11.33 12.23 -9.70
N LYS A 53 11.10 12.28 -11.03
CA LYS A 53 9.75 12.43 -11.60
C LYS A 53 8.87 11.22 -11.29
N GLU A 54 9.38 10.01 -11.45
CA GLU A 54 8.66 8.78 -11.15
C GLU A 54 8.30 8.70 -9.66
N ASN A 55 9.23 9.04 -8.77
CA ASN A 55 9.00 9.05 -7.33
C ASN A 55 7.94 10.10 -6.93
N ALA A 56 7.99 11.30 -7.53
CA ALA A 56 6.96 12.31 -7.30
C ALA A 56 5.57 11.84 -7.77
N ALA A 57 5.49 11.17 -8.92
CA ALA A 57 4.24 10.60 -9.41
C ALA A 57 3.70 9.51 -8.47
N LEU A 58 4.55 8.56 -8.06
CA LEU A 58 4.17 7.49 -7.13
C LEU A 58 3.71 8.02 -5.77
N LYS A 59 4.36 9.07 -5.24
CA LYS A 59 3.91 9.72 -4.00
C LYS A 59 2.52 10.33 -4.14
N LYS A 60 2.23 10.96 -5.28
CA LYS A 60 0.92 11.55 -5.56
C LYS A 60 -0.16 10.46 -5.67
N GLU A 61 0.14 9.38 -6.39
CA GLU A 61 -0.78 8.25 -6.54
C GLU A 61 -1.08 7.59 -5.19
N ASN A 62 -0.06 7.32 -4.37
CA ASN A 62 -0.23 6.78 -3.02
C ASN A 62 -1.11 7.67 -2.14
N ALA A 63 -0.96 8.99 -2.19
CA ALA A 63 -1.81 9.91 -1.43
C ALA A 63 -3.27 9.86 -1.89
N SER A 64 -3.50 9.74 -3.21
CA SER A 64 -4.85 9.57 -3.78
C SER A 64 -5.49 8.26 -3.33
N LEU A 65 -4.75 7.15 -3.44
CA LEU A 65 -5.21 5.82 -3.03
C LEU A 65 -5.53 5.76 -1.53
N LEU A 66 -4.72 6.42 -0.69
CA LEU A 66 -4.97 6.49 0.75
C LEU A 66 -6.28 7.22 1.06
N THR A 67 -6.56 8.30 0.34
CA THR A 67 -7.80 9.08 0.50
C THR A 67 -9.02 8.25 0.09
N GLU A 68 -8.94 7.56 -1.06
CA GLU A 68 -10.00 6.68 -1.54
C GLU A 68 -10.25 5.52 -0.57
N TYR A 69 -9.18 4.88 -0.09
CA TYR A 69 -9.27 3.82 0.91
C TYR A 69 -9.98 4.27 2.19
N GLN A 70 -9.67 5.46 2.70
CA GLN A 70 -10.33 6.01 3.90
C GLN A 70 -11.82 6.24 3.65
N SER A 71 -12.19 6.81 2.49
CA SER A 71 -13.59 7.03 2.13
C SER A 71 -14.38 5.72 2.01
N LEU A 72 -13.81 4.71 1.34
CA LEU A 72 -14.45 3.39 1.23
C LEU A 72 -14.61 2.72 2.60
N LYS A 73 -13.60 2.85 3.48
CA LYS A 73 -13.64 2.29 4.83
C LYS A 73 -14.75 2.94 5.66
N GLU A 74 -14.88 4.26 5.62
CA GLU A 74 -15.95 4.98 6.30
C GLU A 74 -17.34 4.57 5.79
N LEU A 75 -17.48 4.42 4.47
CA LEU A 75 -18.73 3.96 3.86
C LEU A 75 -19.09 2.53 4.28
N ALA A 76 -18.10 1.63 4.34
CA ALA A 76 -18.30 0.26 4.79
C ALA A 76 -18.76 0.22 6.25
N THR A 77 -18.05 0.91 7.15
CA THR A 77 -18.43 1.01 8.57
C THR A 77 -19.83 1.60 8.76
N THR A 78 -20.16 2.66 8.01
CA THR A 78 -21.51 3.27 8.07
C THR A 78 -22.58 2.29 7.58
N SER A 79 -22.28 1.52 6.53
CA SER A 79 -23.22 0.52 6.00
C SER A 79 -23.45 -0.62 6.98
N GLU A 80 -22.40 -1.12 7.63
CA GLU A 80 -22.49 -2.15 8.68
C GLU A 80 -23.31 -1.67 9.89
N GLN A 81 -23.12 -0.43 10.31
CA GLN A 81 -23.93 0.18 11.37
C GLN A 81 -25.41 0.24 10.97
N ARG A 82 -25.71 0.70 9.76
CA ARG A 82 -27.09 0.76 9.26
C ARG A 82 -27.73 -0.62 9.15
N ILE A 83 -26.99 -1.64 8.73
CA ILE A 83 -27.49 -3.03 8.71
C ILE A 83 -27.82 -3.47 10.13
N THR A 84 -26.90 -3.24 11.07
CA THR A 84 -27.12 -3.57 12.48
C THR A 84 -28.37 -2.89 13.02
N ASP A 85 -28.54 -1.60 12.77
CA ASP A 85 -29.71 -0.83 13.21
C ASP A 85 -31.00 -1.38 12.61
N LEU A 86 -30.99 -1.77 11.33
CA LEU A 86 -32.15 -2.38 10.67
C LEU A 86 -32.48 -3.76 11.23
N GLU A 87 -31.47 -4.57 11.55
CA GLU A 87 -31.67 -5.88 12.19
C GLU A 87 -32.26 -5.73 13.60
N GLN A 88 -31.75 -4.79 14.39
CA GLN A 88 -32.29 -4.49 15.72
C GLN A 88 -33.71 -3.93 15.62
N TYR A 89 -33.95 -3.01 14.68
CA TYR A 89 -35.28 -2.46 14.44
C TYR A 89 -36.27 -3.54 14.02
N SER A 90 -35.86 -4.48 13.16
CA SER A 90 -36.70 -5.61 12.75
C SER A 90 -37.06 -6.55 13.91
N ARG A 91 -36.29 -6.54 15.00
CA ARG A 91 -36.50 -7.37 16.19
C ARG A 91 -37.02 -6.58 17.39
N ASN A 92 -37.35 -5.29 17.22
CA ASN A 92 -37.71 -4.40 18.33
C ASN A 92 -38.97 -4.82 19.09
N LYS A 93 -39.84 -5.64 18.47
CA LYS A 93 -41.05 -6.23 19.06
C LYS A 93 -40.90 -7.71 19.38
N ASN A 94 -39.72 -8.29 19.16
CA ASN A 94 -39.47 -9.69 19.46
C ASN A 94 -39.08 -9.81 20.93
N ILE A 95 -39.64 -10.82 21.61
CA ILE A 95 -39.30 -11.14 22.99
C ILE A 95 -38.59 -12.49 23.00
N GLU A 96 -37.37 -12.54 23.55
CA GLU A 96 -36.62 -13.78 23.74
C GLU A 96 -36.84 -14.30 25.17
N ILE A 97 -37.41 -15.51 25.30
CA ILE A 97 -37.71 -16.14 26.60
C ILE A 97 -36.69 -17.26 26.85
N LYS A 98 -35.85 -17.11 27.86
CA LYS A 98 -34.81 -18.08 28.25
C LYS A 98 -35.20 -18.85 29.49
N GLY A 99 -34.62 -20.05 29.64
CA GLY A 99 -34.77 -20.87 30.85
C GLY A 99 -36.02 -21.75 30.90
N ILE A 100 -36.74 -21.88 29.77
CA ILE A 100 -37.85 -22.83 29.66
C ILE A 100 -37.29 -24.26 29.51
N PRO A 101 -37.69 -25.23 30.34
CA PRO A 101 -37.33 -26.64 30.14
C PRO A 101 -37.89 -27.18 28.82
N PHE A 102 -37.16 -28.07 28.14
CA PHE A 102 -37.61 -28.64 26.86
C PHE A 102 -38.62 -29.78 27.06
N SER A 103 -39.66 -29.83 26.24
CA SER A 103 -40.54 -31.00 26.10
C SER A 103 -40.80 -31.33 24.63
N GLU A 104 -40.71 -32.61 24.25
CA GLU A 104 -40.83 -33.06 22.85
C GLU A 104 -42.19 -32.73 22.20
N ASN A 105 -43.24 -32.54 22.99
CA ASN A 105 -44.60 -32.22 22.53
C ASN A 105 -45.10 -30.88 23.08
N GLU A 106 -44.21 -29.91 23.34
CA GLU A 106 -44.63 -28.61 23.86
C GLU A 106 -45.41 -27.79 22.81
N SER A 107 -46.49 -27.15 23.25
CA SER A 107 -47.25 -26.21 22.43
C SER A 107 -46.84 -24.79 22.82
N LEU A 108 -46.11 -24.09 21.94
CA LEU A 108 -45.64 -22.72 22.19
C LEU A 108 -46.79 -21.74 22.55
N PRO A 109 -47.97 -21.77 21.87
CA PRO A 109 -49.09 -20.91 22.27
C PRO A 109 -49.62 -21.19 23.67
N GLN A 110 -49.68 -22.47 24.08
CA GLN A 110 -50.15 -22.84 25.42
C GLN A 110 -49.15 -22.41 26.49
N LEU A 111 -47.85 -22.58 26.22
CA LEU A 111 -46.78 -22.12 27.09
C LEU A 111 -46.81 -20.59 27.27
N LEU A 112 -47.06 -19.82 26.20
CA LEU A 112 -47.19 -18.37 26.30
C LEU A 112 -48.41 -17.95 27.13
N LYS A 113 -49.56 -18.61 26.98
CA LYS A 113 -50.75 -18.36 27.82
C LYS A 113 -50.45 -18.61 29.30
N GLN A 114 -49.79 -19.73 29.62
CA GLN A 114 -49.37 -20.05 30.99
C GLN A 114 -48.40 -19.00 31.56
N LEU A 115 -47.48 -18.49 30.74
CA LEU A 115 -46.58 -17.41 31.15
C LEU A 115 -47.33 -16.11 31.41
N GLY A 116 -48.30 -15.75 30.56
CA GLY A 116 -49.19 -14.61 30.75
C GLY A 116 -49.95 -14.69 32.09
N ASP A 117 -50.54 -15.85 32.38
CA ASP A 117 -51.25 -16.10 33.65
C ASP A 117 -50.33 -15.88 34.87
N VAL A 118 -49.07 -16.33 34.79
CA VAL A 118 -48.09 -16.18 35.88
C VAL A 118 -47.73 -14.72 36.13
N ILE A 119 -47.63 -13.90 35.07
CA ILE A 119 -47.34 -12.47 35.19
C ILE A 119 -48.60 -11.60 35.33
N THR A 120 -49.79 -12.22 35.39
CA THR A 120 -51.09 -11.54 35.50
C THR A 120 -51.41 -10.66 34.28
N GLU A 121 -50.97 -11.07 33.08
CA GLU A 121 -51.30 -10.41 31.82
C GLU A 121 -51.93 -11.40 30.83
N GLU A 122 -53.08 -11.04 30.27
CA GLU A 122 -53.77 -11.88 29.31
C GLU A 122 -53.10 -11.76 27.92
N ILE A 123 -52.46 -12.85 27.47
CA ILE A 123 -51.85 -12.92 26.14
C ILE A 123 -52.77 -13.71 25.21
N THR A 124 -53.28 -13.05 24.18
CA THR A 124 -54.17 -13.65 23.19
C THR A 124 -53.43 -13.99 21.90
N GLU A 125 -54.05 -14.78 21.02
CA GLU A 125 -53.47 -15.10 19.70
C GLU A 125 -53.36 -13.87 18.77
N GLN A 126 -54.10 -12.80 19.05
CA GLN A 126 -54.04 -11.55 18.27
C GLN A 126 -52.81 -10.71 18.63
N ASP A 127 -52.22 -10.95 19.80
CA ASP A 127 -51.02 -10.26 20.28
C ASP A 127 -49.73 -10.87 19.68
N ILE A 128 -49.85 -12.00 18.97
CA ILE A 128 -48.74 -12.82 18.51
C ILE A 128 -48.73 -12.84 16.98
N ASP A 129 -47.72 -12.22 16.38
CA ASP A 129 -47.53 -12.23 14.91
C ASP A 129 -46.85 -13.54 14.44
N CYS A 130 -45.85 -14.03 15.18
CA CYS A 130 -45.13 -15.25 14.86
C CYS A 130 -44.56 -15.92 16.12
N LEU A 131 -44.50 -17.26 16.10
CA LEU A 131 -43.81 -18.06 17.11
C LEU A 131 -42.77 -18.92 16.42
N SER A 132 -41.52 -18.78 16.86
CA SER A 132 -40.44 -19.67 16.45
C SER A 132 -40.03 -20.56 17.62
N PRO A 133 -39.89 -21.88 17.42
CA PRO A 133 -39.14 -22.70 18.36
C PRO A 133 -37.68 -22.23 18.41
N ARG A 134 -36.95 -22.69 19.44
CA ARG A 134 -35.56 -22.28 19.74
C ARG A 134 -34.67 -22.27 18.49
N ALA A 135 -33.88 -21.20 18.35
CA ALA A 135 -32.78 -21.11 17.37
C ALA A 135 -31.54 -21.88 17.84
#